data_AF-A0A3S4KQR6-F1
#
_entry.id   AF-A0A3S4KQR6-F1
#
_cell.length_a   1.000
_cell.length_b   1.000
_cell.length_c   1.000
_cell.angle_alpha   90.00
_cell.angle_beta   90.00
_cell.angle_gamma   90.00
#
_symmetry.space_group_name_H-M   'P 1'
#
loop_
_entity.id
_entity.type
_entity.pdbx_description
1 polymer ?
#
loop_
_entity_poly.entity_id
_entity_poly.type
_entity_poly.pdbx_seq_one_letter_code
_entity_poly.pdbx_strand_id
1 'polypeptide(L)'
;MARLTGWGVIAFNLGKHHAYDVGSFLDNYGIAVRTGHHCAMPLMTYYNVPAMCRASIAMYNTHEEVDRLATGLKRIHRLLG
;
A
#
# COMPACT_ATOMS: atom_id res chain seq x y z
N MET A 1 -11.63 0.68 0.68
CA MET A 1 -11.94 2.12 0.87
C MET A 1 -10.63 2.84 1.17
N ALA A 2 -9.99 3.44 0.17
CA ALA A 2 -8.81 4.29 0.39
C ALA A 2 -9.31 5.67 0.83
N ARG A 3 -9.06 6.05 2.09
CA ARG A 3 -9.46 7.37 2.61
C ARG A 3 -8.37 8.37 2.24
N LEU A 4 -8.62 9.23 1.24
CA LEU A 4 -7.68 10.22 0.67
C LEU A 4 -7.43 11.44 1.58
N THR A 5 -7.59 11.33 2.90
CA THR A 5 -7.49 12.49 3.82
C THR A 5 -6.08 12.73 4.36
N GLY A 6 -5.03 12.24 3.69
CA GLY A 6 -3.63 12.38 4.10
C GLY A 6 -2.79 13.11 3.06
N TRP A 7 -2.13 14.19 3.45
CA TRP A 7 -1.16 14.89 2.60
C TRP A 7 0.05 13.97 2.35
N GLY A 8 0.30 13.60 1.10
CA GLY A 8 1.49 12.85 0.66
C GLY A 8 1.54 11.36 1.03
N VAL A 9 0.54 10.80 1.71
CA VAL A 9 0.53 9.37 2.08
C VAL A 9 -0.81 8.71 1.75
N ILE A 10 -0.74 7.49 1.21
CA ILE A 10 -1.91 6.69 0.85
C ILE A 10 -1.79 5.35 1.57
N ALA A 11 -2.68 5.13 2.55
CA ALA A 11 -2.83 3.85 3.22
C ALA A 11 -3.91 3.00 2.52
N PHE A 12 -3.60 1.74 2.23
CA PHE A 12 -4.49 0.84 1.51
C PHE A 12 -4.27 -0.62 1.88
N ASN A 13 -5.29 -1.45 1.61
CA ASN A 13 -5.22 -2.90 1.60
C ASN A 13 -5.81 -3.41 0.29
N LEU A 14 -5.25 -4.50 -0.23
CA LEU A 14 -5.68 -5.11 -1.49
C LEU A 14 -6.53 -6.36 -1.21
N GLY A 15 -7.86 -6.19 -1.23
CA GLY A 15 -8.79 -7.29 -0.99
C GLY A 15 -8.59 -7.95 0.37
N LYS A 16 -8.50 -9.29 0.38
CA LYS A 16 -8.25 -10.11 1.58
C LYS A 16 -6.77 -10.49 1.75
N HIS A 17 -5.87 -9.97 0.92
CA HIS A 17 -4.45 -10.33 0.96
C HIS A 17 -3.76 -9.65 2.14
N HIS A 18 -2.81 -10.35 2.77
CA HIS A 18 -2.03 -9.75 3.84
C HIS A 18 -1.17 -8.62 3.30
N ALA A 19 -1.11 -7.50 4.04
CA ALA A 19 -0.34 -6.34 3.64
C ALA A 19 1.14 -6.68 3.39
N TYR A 20 1.72 -7.62 4.15
CA TYR A 20 3.10 -8.07 3.99
C TYR A 20 3.35 -8.71 2.62
N ASP A 21 2.48 -9.62 2.19
CA ASP A 21 2.60 -10.30 0.89
C ASP A 21 2.56 -9.28 -0.25
N VAL A 22 1.58 -8.36 -0.21
CA VAL A 22 1.46 -7.26 -1.19
C VAL A 22 2.72 -6.40 -1.22
N GLY A 23 3.28 -6.07 -0.06
CA GLY A 23 4.54 -5.34 0.04
C GLY A 23 5.72 -6.11 -0.57
N SER A 24 5.82 -7.41 -0.31
CA SER A 24 6.87 -8.26 -0.88
C SER A 24 6.76 -8.37 -2.40
N PHE A 25 5.56 -8.50 -2.96
CA PHE A 25 5.38 -8.48 -4.41
C PHE A 25 5.75 -7.13 -5.04
N LEU A 26 5.38 -6.02 -4.40
CA LEU A 26 5.74 -4.69 -4.88
C LEU A 26 7.25 -4.45 -4.83
N ASP A 27 7.93 -4.94 -3.78
CA ASP A 27 9.39 -4.88 -3.66
C ASP A 27 10.08 -5.64 -4.82
N ASN A 28 9.57 -6.81 -5.19
CA ASN A 28 10.03 -7.56 -6.36
C ASN A 28 9.83 -6.81 -7.70
N TYR A 29 8.91 -5.85 -7.76
CA TYR A 29 8.71 -4.97 -8.92
C TYR A 29 9.53 -3.67 -8.84
N GLY A 30 10.43 -3.57 -7.85
CA GLY A 30 11.25 -2.40 -7.58
C GLY A 30 10.43 -1.21 -7.07
N ILE A 31 9.35 -1.47 -6.31
CA ILE A 31 8.46 -0.47 -5.74
C ILE A 31 8.48 -0.59 -4.22
N ALA A 32 9.17 0.34 -3.56
CA ALA A 32 9.27 0.34 -2.12
C ALA A 32 8.00 0.92 -1.47
N VAL A 33 7.32 0.11 -0.66
CA VAL A 33 6.20 0.54 0.19
C VAL A 33 6.42 0.07 1.63
N ARG A 34 5.80 0.73 2.61
CA ARG A 34 5.84 0.26 4.00
C ARG A 34 4.60 -0.59 4.29
N THR A 35 4.77 -1.67 5.06
CA THR A 35 3.67 -2.51 5.53
C THR A 35 3.70 -2.62 7.05
N GLY A 36 2.55 -2.84 7.68
CA GLY A 36 2.43 -3.09 9.12
C GLY A 36 1.48 -2.11 9.81
N HIS A 37 1.71 -1.91 11.10
CA HIS A 37 0.89 -1.03 11.94
C HIS A 37 1.32 0.45 11.86
N HIS A 38 2.44 0.79 11.22
CA HIS A 38 2.95 2.17 11.05
C HIS A 38 3.06 2.96 12.36
N CYS A 39 3.40 2.29 13.46
CA CYS A 39 3.39 2.87 14.82
C CYS A 39 2.02 3.45 15.25
N ALA A 40 0.93 3.07 14.59
CA ALA A 40 -0.43 3.55 14.80
C ALA A 40 -1.38 2.39 15.11
N MET A 41 -0.99 1.49 16.03
CA MET A 41 -1.77 0.29 16.38
C MET A 41 -3.23 0.60 16.78
N PRO A 42 -3.55 1.67 17.55
CA PRO A 42 -4.95 2.01 17.85
C PRO A 42 -5.78 2.33 16.60
N LEU A 43 -5.17 2.92 15.57
CA LEU A 43 -5.84 3.21 14.30
C LEU A 43 -6.15 1.93 13.51
N MET A 44 -5.25 0.96 13.56
CA MET A 44 -5.43 -0.36 12.95
C MET A 44 -6.62 -1.09 13.61
N THR A 45 -6.72 -1.03 14.94
CA THR A 45 -7.86 -1.56 15.70
C THR A 45 -9.17 -0.85 15.31
N TYR A 46 -9.16 0.48 15.17
CA TYR A 46 -10.35 1.24 14.74
C TYR A 46 -10.86 0.81 13.35
N TYR A 47 -9.95 0.56 12.40
CA TYR A 47 -10.30 0.06 11.07
C TYR A 47 -10.48 -1.48 11.01
N ASN A 48 -10.33 -2.16 12.15
CA ASN A 48 -10.41 -3.62 12.28
C ASN A 48 -9.52 -4.38 11.26
N VAL A 49 -8.29 -3.90 11.07
CA VAL A 49 -7.28 -4.53 10.21
C VAL A 49 -6.00 -4.76 11.00
N PRO A 50 -5.28 -5.86 10.82
CA PRO A 50 -4.03 -6.11 11.55
C PRO A 50 -2.86 -5.25 11.04
N ALA A 51 -2.90 -4.87 9.76
CA ALA A 51 -1.86 -4.08 9.09
C ALA A 51 -2.43 -3.39 7.85
N MET A 52 -1.71 -2.37 7.36
CA MET A 52 -1.97 -1.73 6.07
C MET A 52 -0.69 -1.58 5.25
N CYS A 53 -0.81 -1.53 3.92
CA CYS A 53 0.23 -0.99 3.05
C CYS A 53 0.15 0.54 3.06
N ARG A 54 1.30 1.22 2.97
CA ARG A 54 1.39 2.68 2.85
C ARG A 54 2.38 3.06 1.75
N ALA A 55 1.87 3.75 0.74
CA ALA A 55 2.68 4.46 -0.24
C ALA A 55 2.86 5.91 0.23
N SER A 56 4.10 6.39 0.27
CA SER A 56 4.44 7.78 0.58
C SER A 56 4.94 8.45 -0.68
N ILE A 57 4.30 9.53 -1.09
CA ILE A 57 4.61 10.33 -2.27
C ILE A 57 5.20 11.66 -1.79
N ALA A 58 6.45 11.90 -2.14
CA ALA A 58 7.20 13.11 -1.85
C ALA A 58 7.37 13.97 -3.11
N MET A 59 8.00 15.15 -2.94
CA MET A 59 8.21 16.13 -4.01
C MET A 59 9.04 15.62 -5.20
N TYR A 60 9.85 14.59 -4.99
CA TYR A 60 10.75 14.02 -6.01
C TYR A 60 10.12 12.83 -6.75
N ASN A 61 8.92 12.40 -6.35
CA ASN A 61 8.25 11.31 -7.04
C ASN A 61 7.64 11.78 -8.36
N THR A 62 7.57 10.87 -9.33
CA THR A 62 7.02 11.15 -10.66
C THR A 62 5.66 10.49 -10.87
N HIS A 63 4.91 10.98 -11.87
CA HIS A 63 3.67 10.32 -12.30
C HIS A 63 3.91 8.88 -12.76
N GLU A 64 5.06 8.61 -13.40
CA GLU A 64 5.43 7.27 -13.85
C GLU A 64 5.59 6.28 -12.67
N GLU A 65 6.16 6.73 -11.55
CA GLU A 65 6.27 5.88 -10.35
C GLU A 65 4.89 5.55 -9.76
N VAL A 66 3.96 6.49 -9.81
CA VAL A 66 2.56 6.27 -9.41
C VAL A 66 1.88 5.28 -10.34
N ASP A 67 2.12 5.37 -11.65
CA ASP A 67 1.58 4.44 -12.65
C ASP A 67 2.16 3.03 -12.50
N ARG A 68 3.46 2.93 -12.17
CA ARG A 68 4.11 1.65 -11.82
C ARG A 68 3.46 1.02 -10.59
N LEU A 69 3.20 1.80 -9.53
CA LEU A 69 2.50 1.31 -8.34
C LEU A 69 1.10 0.80 -8.69
N ALA A 70 0.31 1.58 -9.42
CA ALA A 70 -1.04 1.20 -9.82
C ALA A 70 -1.05 -0.07 -10.69
N THR A 71 -0.12 -0.18 -11.64
CA THR A 71 0.02 -1.35 -12.51
C THR A 71 0.48 -2.59 -11.72
N GLY A 72 1.42 -2.42 -10.79
CA GLY A 72 1.86 -3.47 -9.88
C GLY A 72 0.72 -4.01 -9.03
N LEU A 73 -0.10 -3.13 -8.43
CA LEU A 73 -1.28 -3.54 -7.64
C LEU A 73 -2.31 -4.31 -8.48
N LYS A 74 -2.59 -3.87 -9.70
CA LYS A 74 -3.48 -4.60 -10.63
C LYS A 74 -2.94 -5.99 -10.97
N ARG A 75 -1.63 -6.11 -11.17
CA ARG A 75 -0.96 -7.39 -11.45
C ARG A 75 -1.05 -8.34 -10.26
N ILE A 76 -0.78 -7.85 -9.05
CA ILE A 76 -0.88 -8.64 -7.81
C ILE A 76 -2.31 -9.14 -7.62
N HIS A 77 -3.30 -8.28 -7.83
CA HIS A 77 -4.71 -8.67 -7.70
C HIS A 77 -5.10 -9.79 -8.69
N ARG A 78 -4.55 -9.79 -9.90
CA ARG A 78 -4.78 -10.85 -10.90
C ARG A 78 -4.05 -12.16 -10.58
N LEU A 79 -2.92 -12.10 -9.88
CA LEU A 79 -2.14 -13.30 -9.53
C LEU A 79 -2.66 -14.00 -8.27
N LEU A 80 -3.21 -13.24 -7.33
CA LEU A 80 -3.69 -13.75 -6.04
C LEU A 80 -5.22 -13.90 -5.98
N GLY A 81 -5.95 -13.36 -6.95
CA GLY A 81 -7.40 -13.49 -7.11
C GLY A 81 -7.75 -14.51 -8.17
#